data_AF-A0A914H3L6-F1
#
_entry.id   AF-A0A914H3L6-F1
#
_cell.length_a   1.000
_cell.length_b   1.000
_cell.length_c   1.000
_cell.angle_alpha   90.00
_cell.angle_beta   90.00
_cell.angle_gamma   90.00
#
_symmetry.space_group_name_H-M   'P 1'
#
loop_
_entity.id
_entity.type
_entity.pdbx_description
1 polymer ?
#
loop_
_entity_poly.entity_id
_entity_poly.type
_entity_poly.pdbx_seq_one_letter_code
_entity_poly.pdbx_strand_id
1 'polypeptide(L)'
;MSSFCVPKQVGVEDKSLGTEMVKAWRNDGFFYINIDTEQDKMLTRAFGASRSFMKKPMEYKRLCINELSFSGYYVGNEYKIDAENNGRHIEAWETYNICKDLPMDDRRVIDKWPCHGPVPWPSAVSGYRNAMQSWMNELGQIGTSVVELIALGLGLNRTTISGLCVDGWHRMQTVHYPARDPTNIGKGLSSHTDNGMLVLLAQDSVGGLHVRPPINGELRLRNWLDTESTAGMYEDVEPWHFVVPRNRTLVCFPGDTFQLLTDSFILATPHKVSLNSQERFSFAYFHEPNFNTVVRPLVLKDGSPSEVCLPDSHQMAESEQCIYYGRFFTSLWTRSYPLRPATRRILHDDPKCRERLAFLQKSAFAVKQNGEKSR
;
A
#
# COMPACT_ATOMS: atom_id res chain seq x y z
N MET A 1 12.02 11.26 -15.15
CA MET A 1 11.69 9.99 -14.47
C MET A 1 12.94 9.17 -14.22
N SER A 2 13.48 9.31 -13.01
CA SER A 2 14.68 8.63 -12.53
C SER A 2 14.51 7.10 -12.48
N SER A 3 15.61 6.37 -12.65
CA SER A 3 15.68 4.92 -12.47
C SER A 3 16.91 4.57 -11.65
N PHE A 4 16.77 3.66 -10.70
CA PHE A 4 17.83 3.31 -9.75
C PHE A 4 18.10 1.80 -9.71
N CYS A 5 19.34 1.44 -9.42
CA CYS A 5 19.71 0.08 -9.04
C CYS A 5 19.86 0.06 -7.52
N VAL A 6 19.04 -0.76 -6.84
CA VAL A 6 19.07 -0.87 -5.38
C VAL A 6 20.08 -1.96 -4.99
N PRO A 7 21.06 -1.67 -4.11
CA PRO A 7 22.01 -2.68 -3.66
C PRO A 7 21.33 -3.72 -2.75
N LYS A 8 21.87 -4.93 -2.76
CA LYS A 8 21.37 -6.02 -1.89
C LYS A 8 21.63 -5.77 -0.41
N GLN A 9 22.67 -5.01 -0.09
CA GLN A 9 23.00 -4.58 1.27
C GLN A 9 23.29 -3.09 1.22
N VAL A 10 22.62 -2.32 2.06
CA VAL A 10 22.78 -0.86 2.11
C VAL A 10 23.88 -0.50 3.10
N GLY A 11 24.89 0.23 2.63
CA GLY A 11 25.98 0.77 3.44
C GLY A 11 25.87 2.28 3.64
N VAL A 12 26.75 2.85 4.47
CA VAL A 12 26.80 4.30 4.70
C VAL A 12 27.26 5.07 3.46
N GLU A 13 28.03 4.42 2.59
CA GLU A 13 28.47 4.88 1.28
C GLU A 13 27.30 5.15 0.32
N ASP A 14 26.15 4.49 0.53
CA ASP A 14 24.98 4.64 -0.33
C ASP A 14 24.14 5.89 -0.02
N LYS A 15 24.58 6.73 0.93
CA LYS A 15 23.86 7.95 1.32
C LYS A 15 23.50 8.85 0.13
N SER A 16 24.43 9.00 -0.83
CA SER A 16 24.19 9.80 -2.04
C SER A 16 23.02 9.26 -2.88
N LEU A 17 22.96 7.93 -3.06
CA LEU A 17 21.86 7.27 -3.75
C LEU A 17 20.53 7.52 -3.01
N GLY A 18 20.53 7.39 -1.69
CA GLY A 18 19.37 7.70 -0.85
C GLY A 18 18.88 9.14 -1.02
N THR A 19 19.80 10.12 -1.04
CA THR A 19 19.47 11.53 -1.27
C THR A 19 18.83 11.76 -2.64
N GLU A 20 19.33 11.11 -3.70
CA GLU A 20 18.74 11.22 -5.04
C GLU A 20 17.35 10.56 -5.13
N MET A 21 17.11 9.47 -4.41
CA MET A 21 15.79 8.84 -4.32
C MET A 21 14.78 9.74 -3.59
N VAL A 22 15.19 10.38 -2.49
CA VAL A 22 14.36 11.37 -1.78
C VAL A 22 14.01 12.54 -2.71
N LYS A 23 14.99 13.09 -3.44
CA LYS A 23 14.74 14.15 -4.43
C LYS A 23 13.76 13.70 -5.52
N ALA A 24 13.90 12.48 -6.03
CA ALA A 24 13.00 11.95 -7.05
C ALA A 24 11.55 11.87 -6.56
N TRP A 25 11.30 11.42 -5.33
CA TRP A 25 9.95 11.48 -4.76
C TRP A 25 9.44 12.90 -4.57
N ARG A 26 10.28 13.83 -4.12
CA ARG A 26 9.89 15.23 -3.91
C ARG A 26 9.60 15.98 -5.22
N ASN A 27 10.19 15.56 -6.33
CA ASN A 27 10.02 16.22 -7.62
C ASN A 27 8.98 15.51 -8.50
N ASP A 28 9.09 14.19 -8.66
CA ASP A 28 8.32 13.40 -9.61
C ASP A 28 7.18 12.61 -8.94
N GLY A 29 7.22 12.43 -7.61
CA GLY A 29 6.28 11.58 -6.86
C GLY A 29 6.55 10.07 -6.97
N PHE A 30 7.47 9.64 -7.83
CA PHE A 30 7.87 8.24 -7.97
C PHE A 30 9.23 8.10 -8.66
N PHE A 31 9.77 6.89 -8.69
CA PHE A 31 10.88 6.51 -9.55
C PHE A 31 10.80 5.04 -9.97
N TYR A 32 11.66 4.63 -10.90
CA TYR A 32 11.82 3.23 -11.28
C TYR A 32 12.96 2.57 -10.49
N ILE A 33 12.80 1.28 -10.21
CA ILE A 33 13.85 0.39 -9.69
C ILE A 33 14.12 -0.68 -10.74
N ASN A 34 15.37 -0.84 -11.17
CA ASN A 34 15.75 -1.90 -12.10
C ASN A 34 15.79 -3.24 -11.39
N ILE A 35 15.26 -4.29 -12.05
CA ILE A 35 15.34 -5.67 -11.55
C ILE A 35 16.26 -6.54 -12.42
N ASP A 36 16.97 -7.46 -11.77
CA ASP A 36 17.87 -8.40 -12.42
C ASP A 36 17.10 -9.51 -13.17
N THR A 37 17.84 -10.37 -13.88
CA THR A 37 17.25 -11.42 -14.71
C THR A 37 16.54 -12.50 -13.88
N GLU A 38 16.99 -12.77 -12.66
CA GLU A 38 16.35 -13.77 -11.79
C GLU A 38 15.08 -13.22 -11.14
N GLN A 39 15.11 -11.96 -10.72
CA GLN A 39 13.95 -11.21 -10.26
C GLN A 39 12.87 -11.14 -11.37
N ASP A 40 13.27 -10.87 -12.62
CA ASP A 40 12.35 -10.85 -13.76
C ASP A 40 11.73 -12.22 -14.06
N LYS A 41 12.50 -13.31 -13.90
CA LYS A 41 11.97 -14.69 -13.99
C LYS A 41 10.95 -14.98 -12.90
N MET A 42 11.18 -14.51 -11.66
CA MET A 42 10.20 -14.63 -10.56
C MET A 42 8.91 -13.87 -10.87
N LEU A 43 9.04 -12.61 -11.30
CA LEU A 43 7.92 -11.76 -11.70
C LEU A 43 7.12 -12.41 -12.85
N THR A 44 7.80 -12.93 -13.87
CA THR A 44 7.17 -13.64 -14.99
C THR A 44 6.33 -14.84 -14.51
N ARG A 45 6.87 -15.66 -13.61
CA ARG A 45 6.13 -16.79 -13.02
C ARG A 45 4.90 -16.32 -12.24
N ALA A 46 5.03 -15.26 -11.45
CA ALA A 46 3.94 -14.68 -10.69
C ALA A 46 2.83 -14.11 -11.60
N PHE A 47 3.19 -13.39 -12.68
CA PHE A 47 2.22 -12.96 -13.70
C PHE A 47 1.52 -14.14 -14.38
N GLY A 48 2.24 -15.19 -14.74
CA GLY A 48 1.64 -16.40 -15.30
C GLY A 48 0.62 -17.06 -14.35
N ALA A 49 0.94 -17.13 -13.06
CA ALA A 49 0.03 -17.65 -12.04
C ALA A 49 -1.20 -16.75 -11.84
N SER A 50 -1.03 -15.42 -11.80
CA SER A 50 -2.14 -14.46 -11.71
C SER A 50 -3.08 -14.57 -12.92
N ARG A 51 -2.54 -14.58 -14.14
CA ARG A 51 -3.33 -14.79 -15.37
C ARG A 51 -4.11 -16.10 -15.34
N SER A 52 -3.49 -17.18 -14.83
CA SER A 52 -4.14 -18.49 -14.70
C SER A 52 -5.29 -18.47 -13.69
N PHE A 53 -5.15 -17.71 -12.60
CA PHE A 53 -6.21 -17.52 -11.61
C PHE A 53 -7.35 -16.65 -12.16
N MET A 54 -7.06 -15.51 -12.79
CA MET A 54 -8.10 -14.60 -13.29
C MET A 54 -8.98 -15.25 -14.38
N LYS A 55 -8.43 -16.22 -15.12
CA LYS A 55 -9.17 -17.05 -16.10
C LYS A 55 -10.12 -18.08 -15.47
N LYS A 56 -10.08 -18.31 -14.15
CA LYS A 56 -11.01 -19.25 -13.50
C LYS A 56 -12.44 -18.69 -13.48
N PRO A 57 -13.46 -19.56 -13.46
CA PRO A 57 -14.85 -19.13 -13.33
C PRO A 57 -15.06 -18.23 -12.11
N MET A 58 -15.96 -17.25 -12.25
CA MET A 58 -16.27 -16.29 -11.20
C MET A 58 -16.73 -16.98 -9.91
N GLU A 59 -17.49 -18.08 -10.01
CA GLU A 59 -17.94 -18.84 -8.83
C GLU A 59 -16.74 -19.35 -8.03
N TYR A 60 -15.70 -19.87 -8.71
CA TYR A 60 -14.49 -20.33 -8.04
C TYR A 60 -13.69 -19.18 -7.41
N LYS A 61 -13.50 -18.08 -8.14
CA LYS A 61 -12.76 -16.91 -7.64
C LYS A 61 -13.39 -16.37 -6.35
N ARG A 62 -14.72 -16.28 -6.30
CA ARG A 62 -15.49 -15.82 -5.11
C ARG A 62 -15.39 -16.74 -3.88
N LEU A 63 -15.07 -18.03 -4.06
CA LEU A 63 -14.81 -18.94 -2.94
C LEU A 63 -13.44 -18.69 -2.28
N CYS A 64 -12.53 -17.99 -2.94
CA CYS A 64 -11.18 -17.74 -2.43
C CYS A 64 -11.16 -16.56 -1.44
N ILE A 65 -11.94 -16.64 -0.36
CA ILE A 65 -12.03 -15.64 0.71
C ILE A 65 -12.03 -16.35 2.07
N ASN A 66 -11.81 -15.62 3.17
CA ASN A 66 -12.03 -16.16 4.52
C ASN A 66 -12.51 -15.08 5.50
N GLU A 67 -12.80 -15.50 6.73
CA GLU A 67 -13.23 -14.63 7.83
C GLU A 67 -12.08 -14.16 8.74
N LEU A 68 -10.89 -14.75 8.61
CA LEU A 68 -9.79 -14.48 9.53
C LEU A 68 -8.96 -13.26 9.11
N SER A 69 -8.82 -13.06 7.80
CA SER A 69 -8.00 -12.03 7.19
C SER A 69 -8.71 -11.37 6.01
N PHE A 70 -8.15 -10.27 5.51
CA PHE A 70 -8.60 -9.66 4.26
C PHE A 70 -7.91 -10.23 3.03
N SER A 71 -7.13 -11.31 3.16
CA SER A 71 -6.58 -12.03 2.01
C SER A 71 -7.67 -12.70 1.19
N GLY A 72 -7.46 -12.82 -0.11
CA GLY A 72 -8.37 -13.49 -1.03
C GLY A 72 -8.81 -12.62 -2.20
N TYR A 73 -9.81 -13.10 -2.93
CA TYR A 73 -10.33 -12.48 -4.14
C TYR A 73 -11.26 -11.31 -3.85
N TYR A 74 -11.20 -10.26 -4.69
CA TYR A 74 -12.07 -9.10 -4.69
C TYR A 74 -12.35 -8.66 -6.13
N VAL A 75 -13.49 -8.03 -6.33
CA VAL A 75 -13.88 -7.42 -7.60
C VAL A 75 -14.31 -5.98 -7.35
N GLY A 76 -13.98 -5.09 -8.28
CA GLY A 76 -14.42 -3.71 -8.27
C GLY A 76 -15.95 -3.64 -8.18
N ASN A 77 -16.44 -2.71 -7.37
CA ASN A 77 -17.87 -2.48 -7.13
C ASN A 77 -18.66 -3.69 -6.59
N GLU A 78 -18.01 -4.65 -5.91
CA GLU A 78 -18.67 -5.82 -5.31
C GLU A 78 -19.94 -5.46 -4.49
N TYR A 79 -20.01 -4.22 -3.97
CA TYR A 79 -21.14 -3.70 -3.20
C TYR A 79 -21.65 -2.31 -3.64
N LYS A 80 -21.23 -1.78 -4.79
CA LYS A 80 -21.66 -0.45 -5.28
C LYS A 80 -22.57 -0.61 -6.50
N ILE A 81 -23.81 -0.15 -6.41
CA ILE A 81 -24.74 -0.01 -7.54
C ILE A 81 -24.74 1.48 -7.92
N ASP A 82 -24.08 1.86 -9.01
CA ASP A 82 -24.09 3.24 -9.52
C ASP A 82 -25.21 3.44 -10.55
N ALA A 83 -26.46 3.23 -10.10
CA ALA A 83 -27.64 3.43 -10.93
C ALA A 83 -27.89 4.93 -11.22
N GLU A 84 -27.44 5.82 -10.34
CA GLU A 84 -27.71 7.26 -10.41
C GLU A 84 -26.79 8.00 -11.38
N ASN A 85 -25.56 7.51 -11.65
CA ASN A 85 -24.61 8.16 -12.55
C ASN A 85 -24.31 7.38 -13.83
N ASN A 86 -25.24 6.53 -14.28
CA ASN A 86 -25.09 5.71 -15.51
C ASN A 86 -23.80 4.86 -15.51
N GLY A 87 -23.36 4.40 -14.34
CA GLY A 87 -22.15 3.58 -14.21
C GLY A 87 -20.81 4.32 -14.38
N ARG A 88 -20.80 5.66 -14.38
CA ARG A 88 -19.55 6.47 -14.49
C ARG A 88 -18.58 6.28 -13.32
N HIS A 89 -19.05 5.79 -12.18
CA HIS A 89 -18.22 5.48 -11.01
C HIS A 89 -17.94 3.97 -10.84
N ILE A 90 -18.29 3.15 -11.83
CA ILE A 90 -17.99 1.72 -11.82
C ILE A 90 -16.50 1.53 -12.16
N GLU A 91 -15.72 1.19 -11.15
CA GLU A 91 -14.33 0.78 -11.31
C GLU A 91 -14.22 -0.67 -11.80
N ALA A 92 -13.66 -0.88 -12.98
CA ALA A 92 -13.52 -2.20 -13.58
C ALA A 92 -12.14 -2.77 -13.25
N TRP A 93 -12.10 -3.60 -12.21
CA TRP A 93 -10.92 -4.38 -11.83
C TRP A 93 -11.32 -5.63 -11.06
N GLU A 94 -10.44 -6.61 -11.04
CA GLU A 94 -10.49 -7.70 -10.07
C GLU A 94 -9.10 -7.92 -9.48
N THR A 95 -9.02 -8.38 -8.25
CA THR A 95 -7.73 -8.56 -7.57
C THR A 95 -7.73 -9.76 -6.65
N TYR A 96 -6.53 -10.27 -6.39
CA TYR A 96 -6.28 -11.21 -5.31
C TYR A 96 -5.34 -10.54 -4.31
N ASN A 97 -5.85 -10.32 -3.09
CA ASN A 97 -5.13 -9.71 -1.99
C ASN A 97 -4.39 -10.79 -1.20
N ILE A 98 -3.11 -10.56 -0.94
CA ILE A 98 -2.23 -11.45 -0.20
C ILE A 98 -1.66 -10.66 0.97
N CYS A 99 -2.26 -10.80 2.15
CA CYS A 99 -1.68 -10.29 3.39
C CYS A 99 -0.65 -11.30 3.95
N LYS A 100 -0.17 -11.07 5.16
CA LYS A 100 0.72 -12.00 5.86
C LYS A 100 0.05 -13.37 6.02
N ASP A 101 0.64 -14.41 5.44
CA ASP A 101 0.13 -15.79 5.48
C ASP A 101 0.48 -16.46 6.81
N LEU A 102 -0.45 -16.42 7.76
CA LEU A 102 -0.24 -16.94 9.11
C LEU A 102 -0.96 -18.29 9.31
N PRO A 103 -0.26 -19.36 9.67
CA PRO A 103 -0.89 -20.65 9.91
C PRO A 103 -1.78 -20.59 11.17
N MET A 104 -2.69 -21.57 11.30
CA MET A 104 -3.68 -21.61 12.38
C MET A 104 -3.06 -21.75 13.79
N ASP A 105 -1.82 -22.23 13.87
CA ASP A 105 -1.04 -22.38 15.11
C ASP A 105 -0.19 -21.14 15.45
N ASP A 106 -0.18 -20.09 14.61
CA ASP A 106 0.43 -18.81 14.96
C ASP A 106 -0.29 -18.20 16.17
N ARG A 107 0.49 -17.70 17.14
CA ARG A 107 -0.06 -17.19 18.39
C ARG A 107 -1.07 -16.05 18.18
N ARG A 108 -0.87 -15.19 17.17
CA ARG A 108 -1.77 -14.08 16.85
C ARG A 108 -3.09 -14.57 16.28
N VAL A 109 -3.08 -15.70 15.56
CA VAL A 109 -4.30 -16.36 15.06
C VAL A 109 -5.05 -17.02 16.22
N ILE A 110 -4.35 -17.73 17.11
CA ILE A 110 -4.91 -18.35 18.33
C ILE A 110 -5.52 -17.28 19.25
N ASP A 111 -4.81 -16.17 19.47
CA ASP A 111 -5.26 -15.03 20.26
C ASP A 111 -6.28 -14.15 19.52
N LYS A 112 -6.63 -14.54 18.29
CA LYS A 112 -7.69 -13.94 17.47
C LYS A 112 -7.48 -12.46 17.19
N TRP A 113 -6.26 -12.09 16.81
CA TRP A 113 -5.99 -10.74 16.35
C TRP A 113 -6.78 -10.46 15.07
N PRO A 114 -7.33 -9.23 14.92
CA PRO A 114 -8.04 -8.86 13.70
C PRO A 114 -7.10 -8.95 12.50
N CYS A 115 -7.62 -9.36 11.35
CA CYS A 115 -6.88 -9.50 10.08
C CYS A 115 -5.84 -10.63 10.04
N HIS A 116 -5.63 -11.39 11.12
CA HIS A 116 -4.61 -12.44 11.20
C HIS A 116 -5.20 -13.81 10.91
N GLY A 117 -4.67 -14.46 9.88
CA GLY A 117 -5.04 -15.82 9.49
C GLY A 117 -4.33 -16.28 8.21
N PRO A 118 -4.61 -17.51 7.76
CA PRO A 118 -4.01 -18.06 6.55
C PRO A 118 -4.57 -17.36 5.31
N VAL A 119 -3.78 -17.27 4.25
CA VAL A 119 -4.25 -16.83 2.93
C VAL A 119 -5.12 -17.96 2.33
N PRO A 120 -6.31 -17.66 1.77
CA PRO A 120 -7.20 -18.67 1.17
C PRO A 120 -6.72 -19.04 -0.26
N TRP A 121 -5.51 -19.59 -0.36
CA TRP A 121 -4.81 -19.85 -1.62
C TRP A 121 -5.66 -20.62 -2.64
N PRO A 122 -5.63 -20.26 -3.94
CA PRO A 122 -6.46 -20.90 -4.95
C PRO A 122 -5.92 -22.29 -5.32
N SER A 123 -6.45 -23.32 -4.68
CA SER A 123 -6.07 -24.74 -4.87
C SER A 123 -6.15 -25.24 -6.32
N ALA A 124 -7.00 -24.64 -7.17
CA ALA A 124 -7.17 -25.02 -8.57
C ALA A 124 -6.12 -24.39 -9.52
N VAL A 125 -5.17 -23.62 -8.99
CA VAL A 125 -4.08 -23.00 -9.74
C VAL A 125 -2.76 -23.51 -9.16
N SER A 126 -2.23 -24.58 -9.78
CA SER A 126 -0.98 -25.20 -9.36
C SER A 126 0.16 -24.17 -9.33
N GLY A 127 0.94 -24.18 -8.25
CA GLY A 127 2.09 -23.30 -8.08
C GLY A 127 1.77 -21.84 -7.74
N TYR A 128 0.50 -21.43 -7.62
CA TYR A 128 0.14 -20.03 -7.33
C TYR A 128 0.78 -19.52 -6.04
N ARG A 129 0.59 -20.26 -4.93
CA ARG A 129 1.17 -19.91 -3.62
C ARG A 129 2.69 -19.70 -3.71
N ASN A 130 3.40 -20.67 -4.28
CA ASN A 130 4.86 -20.63 -4.35
C ASN A 130 5.36 -19.47 -5.22
N ALA A 131 4.70 -19.21 -6.35
CA ALA A 131 5.05 -18.09 -7.23
C ALA A 131 4.88 -16.74 -6.52
N MET A 132 3.76 -16.55 -5.81
CA MET A 132 3.48 -15.30 -5.10
C MET A 132 4.40 -15.12 -3.88
N GLN A 133 4.59 -16.16 -3.08
CA GLN A 133 5.48 -16.10 -1.91
C GLN A 133 6.93 -15.83 -2.32
N SER A 134 7.44 -16.52 -3.36
CA SER A 134 8.79 -16.27 -3.89
C SER A 134 8.96 -14.81 -4.31
N TRP A 135 7.97 -14.24 -5.00
CA TRP A 135 8.03 -12.86 -5.47
C TRP A 135 7.90 -11.84 -4.33
N MET A 136 6.99 -12.07 -3.38
CA MET A 136 6.83 -11.18 -2.21
C MET A 136 8.06 -11.18 -1.29
N ASN A 137 8.77 -12.32 -1.17
CA ASN A 137 10.02 -12.39 -0.41
C ASN A 137 11.13 -11.53 -1.06
N GLU A 138 11.20 -11.54 -2.38
CA GLU A 138 12.14 -10.70 -3.13
C GLU A 138 11.80 -9.21 -2.99
N LEU A 139 10.52 -8.87 -3.16
CA LEU A 139 10.02 -7.51 -2.94
C LEU A 139 10.23 -7.01 -1.50
N GLY A 140 10.19 -7.90 -0.51
CA GLY A 140 10.50 -7.57 0.89
C GLY A 140 11.96 -7.17 1.10
N GLN A 141 12.89 -7.84 0.43
CA GLN A 141 14.32 -7.48 0.44
C GLN A 141 14.53 -6.13 -0.25
N ILE A 142 13.97 -5.94 -1.44
CA ILE A 142 14.04 -4.66 -2.18
C ILE A 142 13.44 -3.52 -1.34
N GLY A 143 12.25 -3.74 -0.76
CA GLY A 143 11.56 -2.76 0.07
C GLY A 143 12.39 -2.35 1.30
N THR A 144 13.04 -3.31 1.96
CA THR A 144 13.94 -3.05 3.08
C THR A 144 15.11 -2.16 2.64
N SER A 145 15.81 -2.52 1.55
CA SER A 145 16.90 -1.69 1.04
C SER A 145 16.45 -0.29 0.64
N VAL A 146 15.26 -0.15 0.03
CA VAL A 146 14.72 1.17 -0.33
C VAL A 146 14.50 2.02 0.91
N VAL A 147 13.85 1.51 1.96
CA VAL A 147 13.59 2.33 3.16
C VAL A 147 14.88 2.66 3.92
N GLU A 148 15.90 1.79 3.87
CA GLU A 148 17.23 2.07 4.43
C GLU A 148 17.97 3.17 3.67
N LEU A 149 17.92 3.16 2.33
CA LEU A 149 18.46 4.23 1.49
C LEU A 149 17.77 5.56 1.76
N ILE A 150 16.43 5.56 1.84
CA ILE A 150 15.67 6.77 2.16
C ILE A 150 16.03 7.29 3.55
N ALA A 151 16.18 6.42 4.56
CA ALA A 151 16.61 6.83 5.89
C ALA A 151 17.98 7.54 5.85
N LEU A 152 18.97 6.98 5.14
CA LEU A 152 20.27 7.63 4.94
C LEU A 152 20.15 8.96 4.19
N GLY A 153 19.32 9.02 3.15
CA GLY A 153 19.04 10.21 2.36
C GLY A 153 18.42 11.35 3.16
N LEU A 154 17.62 11.01 4.17
CA LEU A 154 17.04 11.93 5.17
C LEU A 154 18.01 12.27 6.32
N GLY A 155 19.24 11.76 6.30
CA GLY A 155 20.25 12.00 7.35
C GLY A 155 20.03 11.21 8.65
N LEU A 156 19.14 10.21 8.63
CA LEU A 156 18.81 9.35 9.75
C LEU A 156 19.78 8.17 9.85
N ASN A 157 19.63 7.36 10.91
CA ASN A 157 20.30 6.07 10.95
C ASN A 157 19.66 5.14 9.89
N ARG A 158 20.49 4.35 9.20
CA ARG A 158 20.06 3.38 8.18
C ARG A 158 18.83 2.58 8.62
N THR A 159 18.82 2.09 9.86
CA THR A 159 17.77 1.17 10.35
C THR A 159 16.59 1.88 11.02
N THR A 160 16.55 3.21 11.04
CA THR A 160 15.46 3.96 11.69
C THR A 160 14.09 3.59 11.12
N ILE A 161 13.99 3.50 9.78
CA ILE A 161 12.72 3.20 9.10
C ILE A 161 12.52 1.68 8.98
N SER A 162 13.55 0.93 8.55
CA SER A 162 13.45 -0.54 8.41
C SER A 162 13.14 -1.24 9.75
N GLY A 163 13.56 -0.66 10.88
CA GLY A 163 13.21 -1.16 12.21
C GLY A 163 11.69 -1.19 12.48
N LEU A 164 10.92 -0.27 11.88
CA LEU A 164 9.46 -0.26 11.98
C LEU A 164 8.81 -1.40 11.18
N CYS A 165 9.52 -1.93 10.18
CA CYS A 165 9.09 -2.93 9.22
C CYS A 165 9.50 -4.36 9.61
N VAL A 166 10.17 -4.57 10.74
CA VAL A 166 10.49 -5.91 11.24
C VAL A 166 9.19 -6.67 11.56
N ASP A 167 9.03 -7.86 10.96
CA ASP A 167 7.74 -8.58 10.92
C ASP A 167 6.59 -7.69 10.38
N GLY A 168 6.91 -6.81 9.44
CA GLY A 168 6.00 -5.85 8.83
C GLY A 168 4.75 -6.51 8.25
N TRP A 169 3.64 -5.78 8.25
CA TRP A 169 2.35 -6.26 7.72
C TRP A 169 2.30 -6.19 6.19
N HIS A 170 3.39 -6.59 5.54
CA HIS A 170 3.56 -6.50 4.10
C HIS A 170 2.45 -7.29 3.39
N ARG A 171 2.00 -6.74 2.26
CA ARG A 171 0.92 -7.32 1.48
C ARG A 171 1.13 -7.09 -0.01
N MET A 172 0.43 -7.83 -0.84
CA MET A 172 0.43 -7.63 -2.29
C MET A 172 -0.99 -7.74 -2.84
N GLN A 173 -1.29 -6.96 -3.86
CA GLN A 173 -2.52 -7.05 -4.63
C GLN A 173 -2.16 -7.42 -6.06
N THR A 174 -2.67 -8.56 -6.55
CA THR A 174 -2.50 -8.95 -7.96
C THR A 174 -3.72 -8.50 -8.75
N VAL A 175 -3.63 -7.35 -9.40
CA VAL A 175 -4.78 -6.68 -10.02
C VAL A 175 -4.84 -7.01 -11.51
N HIS A 176 -6.04 -7.27 -11.99
CA HIS A 176 -6.42 -7.37 -13.39
C HIS A 176 -7.44 -6.29 -13.71
N TYR A 177 -7.19 -5.59 -14.80
CA TYR A 177 -8.11 -4.63 -15.40
C TYR A 177 -8.56 -5.20 -16.75
N PRO A 178 -9.88 -5.30 -17.01
CA PRO A 178 -10.35 -5.76 -18.30
C PRO A 178 -10.00 -4.74 -19.40
N ALA A 179 -10.09 -5.18 -20.65
CA ALA A 179 -10.06 -4.26 -21.77
C ALA A 179 -11.25 -3.29 -21.67
N ARG A 180 -11.05 -2.04 -22.09
CA ARG A 180 -12.07 -1.01 -22.10
C ARG A 180 -13.20 -1.43 -23.03
N ASP A 181 -14.41 -1.47 -22.48
CA ASP A 181 -15.63 -1.57 -23.27
C ASP A 181 -15.94 -0.19 -23.89
N PRO A 182 -15.99 -0.04 -25.22
CA PRO A 182 -16.32 1.22 -25.87
C PRO A 182 -17.73 1.73 -25.56
N THR A 183 -18.63 0.83 -25.14
CA THR A 183 -20.03 1.13 -24.82
C THR A 183 -20.24 1.57 -23.37
N ASN A 184 -19.21 1.44 -22.52
CA ASN A 184 -19.24 1.80 -21.10
C ASN A 184 -18.22 2.90 -20.78
N ILE A 185 -18.55 3.77 -19.84
CA ILE A 185 -17.70 4.86 -19.34
C ILE A 185 -16.93 4.42 -18.08
N GLY A 186 -17.01 3.14 -17.70
CA GLY A 186 -16.32 2.57 -16.54
C GLY A 186 -14.83 2.96 -16.48
N LYS A 187 -14.36 3.28 -15.27
CA LYS A 187 -12.97 3.69 -15.01
C LYS A 187 -12.15 2.47 -14.57
N GLY A 188 -10.82 2.57 -14.64
CA GLY A 188 -9.95 1.53 -14.10
C GLY A 188 -9.97 1.60 -12.57
N LEU A 189 -9.27 2.56 -11.99
CA LEU A 189 -9.25 2.83 -10.56
C LEU A 189 -9.18 4.34 -10.37
N SER A 190 -10.06 4.92 -9.54
CA SER A 190 -10.05 6.36 -9.28
C SER A 190 -8.84 6.81 -8.48
N SER A 191 -8.55 8.11 -8.52
CA SER A 191 -7.50 8.77 -7.76
C SER A 191 -7.60 8.42 -6.28
N HIS A 192 -6.51 7.97 -5.71
CA HIS A 192 -6.37 7.72 -4.28
C HIS A 192 -4.87 7.74 -3.90
N THR A 193 -4.61 7.79 -2.60
CA THR A 193 -3.30 7.44 -2.04
C THR A 193 -3.37 6.08 -1.36
N ASP A 194 -2.23 5.40 -1.31
CA ASP A 194 -2.13 4.13 -0.62
C ASP A 194 -1.83 4.31 0.86
N ASN A 195 -2.56 3.57 1.69
CA ASN A 195 -2.51 3.65 3.15
C ASN A 195 -1.19 3.15 3.77
N GLY A 196 -0.29 2.61 2.95
CA GLY A 196 0.93 1.97 3.41
C GLY A 196 2.11 2.92 3.63
N MET A 197 3.27 2.33 3.92
CA MET A 197 4.54 3.07 3.94
C MET A 197 5.12 3.20 2.52
N LEU A 198 5.40 2.08 1.85
CA LEU A 198 6.05 2.10 0.53
C LEU A 198 5.32 1.18 -0.44
N VAL A 199 5.16 1.62 -1.69
CA VAL A 199 4.59 0.82 -2.78
C VAL A 199 5.67 0.44 -3.78
N LEU A 200 5.76 -0.85 -4.10
CA LEU A 200 6.53 -1.40 -5.20
C LEU A 200 5.56 -2.02 -6.21
N LEU A 201 5.41 -1.40 -7.37
CA LEU A 201 4.44 -1.79 -8.38
C LEU A 201 5.13 -2.38 -9.60
N ALA A 202 4.78 -3.62 -9.94
CA ALA A 202 5.09 -4.23 -11.22
C ALA A 202 3.88 -4.11 -12.15
N GLN A 203 4.12 -3.88 -13.44
CA GLN A 203 3.06 -3.81 -14.46
C GLN A 203 3.51 -4.46 -15.76
N ASP A 204 2.55 -4.97 -16.52
CA ASP A 204 2.81 -5.44 -17.88
C ASP A 204 2.98 -4.29 -18.88
N SER A 205 3.16 -4.63 -20.16
CA SER A 205 3.45 -3.67 -21.23
C SER A 205 2.26 -2.81 -21.66
N VAL A 206 1.05 -3.03 -21.12
CA VAL A 206 -0.17 -2.33 -21.60
C VAL A 206 -0.22 -0.89 -21.09
N GLY A 207 0.16 -0.67 -19.82
CA GLY A 207 0.13 0.65 -19.22
C GLY A 207 -1.27 1.18 -18.92
N GLY A 208 -1.34 2.24 -18.11
CA GLY A 208 -2.59 2.83 -17.63
C GLY A 208 -2.47 3.50 -16.27
N LEU A 209 -1.36 3.29 -15.55
CA LEU A 209 -1.07 3.97 -14.30
C LEU A 209 -0.73 5.44 -14.56
N HIS A 210 -1.38 6.33 -13.81
CA HIS A 210 -1.09 7.75 -13.76
C HIS A 210 -0.80 8.14 -12.32
N VAL A 211 0.17 9.03 -12.11
CA VAL A 211 0.57 9.53 -10.79
C VAL A 211 0.59 11.04 -10.78
N ARG A 212 0.24 11.65 -9.65
CA ARG A 212 0.29 13.09 -9.46
C ARG A 212 1.60 13.46 -8.75
N PRO A 213 2.51 14.24 -9.38
CA PRO A 213 3.72 14.70 -8.72
C PRO A 213 3.37 15.66 -7.56
N PRO A 214 4.30 15.91 -6.61
CA PRO A 214 4.18 17.05 -5.71
C PRO A 214 4.09 18.37 -6.47
N ILE A 215 3.21 19.27 -6.03
CA ILE A 215 2.99 20.59 -6.64
C ILE A 215 3.09 21.64 -5.54
N ASN A 216 3.91 22.67 -5.77
CA ASN A 216 4.12 23.72 -4.78
C ASN A 216 2.81 24.47 -4.49
N GLY A 217 2.47 24.62 -3.20
CA GLY A 217 1.24 25.25 -2.74
C GLY A 217 -0.04 24.41 -2.89
N GLU A 218 0.03 23.20 -3.45
CA GLU A 218 -1.12 22.31 -3.51
C GLU A 218 -1.37 21.64 -2.16
N LEU A 219 -2.60 21.75 -1.64
CA LEU A 219 -3.03 21.06 -0.44
C LEU A 219 -2.92 19.53 -0.61
N ARG A 220 -2.37 18.84 0.38
CA ARG A 220 -2.41 17.37 0.45
C ARG A 220 -3.08 16.93 1.74
N LEU A 221 -4.17 16.19 1.58
CA LEU A 221 -4.97 15.68 2.69
C LEU A 221 -4.25 14.55 3.41
N ARG A 222 -4.63 14.35 4.67
CA ARG A 222 -4.09 13.32 5.56
C ARG A 222 -5.07 12.15 5.60
N ASN A 223 -4.93 11.22 4.65
CA ASN A 223 -5.86 10.10 4.47
C ASN A 223 -6.02 9.19 5.71
N TRP A 224 -5.09 9.29 6.67
CA TRP A 224 -5.18 8.61 7.96
C TRP A 224 -6.15 9.24 8.95
N LEU A 225 -6.64 10.46 8.69
CA LEU A 225 -7.69 11.12 9.45
C LEU A 225 -9.06 10.82 8.82
N ASP A 226 -10.04 10.49 9.65
CA ASP A 226 -11.38 10.08 9.20
C ASP A 226 -12.12 11.17 8.41
N THR A 227 -11.70 12.43 8.52
CA THR A 227 -12.29 13.61 7.86
C THR A 227 -11.57 14.04 6.58
N GLU A 228 -10.45 13.39 6.21
CA GLU A 228 -9.54 13.87 5.16
C GLU A 228 -9.20 12.79 4.12
N SER A 229 -10.23 12.11 3.63
CA SER A 229 -10.10 11.11 2.56
C SER A 229 -9.45 11.71 1.30
N THR A 230 -8.42 11.05 0.78
CA THR A 230 -7.78 11.42 -0.50
C THR A 230 -8.50 10.83 -1.72
N ALA A 231 -9.43 9.91 -1.52
CA ALA A 231 -10.16 9.26 -2.62
C ALA A 231 -10.92 10.29 -3.49
N GLY A 232 -10.70 10.25 -4.80
CA GLY A 232 -11.28 11.16 -5.80
C GLY A 232 -10.62 12.54 -5.87
N MET A 233 -9.72 12.89 -4.95
CA MET A 233 -9.05 14.19 -4.98
C MET A 233 -8.22 14.35 -6.26
N TYR A 234 -8.34 15.53 -6.88
CA TYR A 234 -7.63 15.92 -8.11
C TYR A 234 -7.87 15.00 -9.33
N GLU A 235 -8.88 14.11 -9.30
CA GLU A 235 -9.16 13.12 -10.34
C GLU A 235 -9.12 13.72 -11.76
N ASP A 236 -9.82 14.84 -11.96
CA ASP A 236 -9.94 15.52 -13.26
C ASP A 236 -9.11 16.81 -13.36
N VAL A 237 -8.13 16.98 -12.47
CA VAL A 237 -7.26 18.17 -12.39
C VAL A 237 -5.82 17.79 -12.74
N GLU A 238 -5.27 18.39 -13.79
CA GLU A 238 -3.85 18.22 -14.16
C GLU A 238 -2.90 18.84 -13.11
N PRO A 239 -1.61 18.44 -13.06
CA PRO A 239 -0.95 17.41 -13.86
C PRO A 239 -1.19 15.97 -13.38
N TRP A 240 -1.34 15.06 -14.34
CA TRP A 240 -1.22 13.61 -14.17
C TRP A 240 -0.09 13.08 -15.07
N HIS A 241 0.88 12.38 -14.49
CA HIS A 241 1.99 11.78 -15.22
C HIS A 241 1.69 10.33 -15.56
N PHE A 242 1.63 10.02 -16.86
CA PHE A 242 1.53 8.64 -17.34
C PHE A 242 2.82 7.87 -17.02
N VAL A 243 2.70 6.77 -16.28
CA VAL A 243 3.82 5.91 -15.90
C VAL A 243 4.06 4.90 -17.00
N VAL A 244 4.92 5.27 -17.95
CA VAL A 244 5.30 4.44 -19.10
C VAL A 244 5.81 3.05 -18.65
N PRO A 245 5.20 1.94 -19.09
CA PRO A 245 5.72 0.61 -18.81
C PRO A 245 7.16 0.46 -19.30
N ARG A 246 8.04 -0.06 -18.43
CA ARG A 246 9.44 -0.34 -18.74
C ARG A 246 9.77 -1.77 -18.37
N ASN A 247 10.38 -2.50 -19.30
CA ASN A 247 10.83 -3.87 -19.06
C ASN A 247 11.79 -3.91 -17.88
N ARG A 248 11.67 -4.94 -17.05
CA ARG A 248 12.58 -5.20 -15.92
C ARG A 248 12.68 -4.01 -14.97
N THR A 249 11.54 -3.39 -14.65
CA THR A 249 11.47 -2.35 -13.63
C THR A 249 10.28 -2.54 -12.69
N LEU A 250 10.43 -1.99 -11.48
CA LEU A 250 9.35 -1.70 -10.55
C LEU A 250 9.14 -0.19 -10.50
N VAL A 251 7.92 0.24 -10.30
CA VAL A 251 7.56 1.64 -9.97
C VAL A 251 7.52 1.75 -8.46
N CYS A 252 8.14 2.79 -7.90
CA CYS A 252 8.29 2.98 -6.46
C CYS A 252 7.78 4.34 -6.03
N PHE A 253 6.79 4.36 -5.12
CA PHE A 253 6.22 5.60 -4.59
C PHE A 253 5.78 5.46 -3.13
N PRO A 254 5.78 6.56 -2.35
CA PRO A 254 5.39 6.57 -0.94
C PRO A 254 3.87 6.50 -0.75
N GLY A 255 3.47 5.96 0.40
CA GLY A 255 2.08 5.97 0.89
C GLY A 255 1.87 6.87 2.12
N ASP A 256 0.64 6.86 2.61
CA ASP A 256 0.14 7.71 3.70
C ASP A 256 0.94 7.57 5.00
N THR A 257 1.36 6.34 5.32
CA THR A 257 2.14 6.08 6.54
C THR A 257 3.53 6.72 6.43
N PHE A 258 4.12 6.81 5.23
CA PHE A 258 5.39 7.51 5.02
C PHE A 258 5.22 9.04 5.09
N GLN A 259 4.11 9.54 4.56
CA GLN A 259 3.76 10.96 4.68
C GLN A 259 3.61 11.37 6.14
N LEU A 260 2.90 10.59 6.94
CA LEU A 260 2.81 10.81 8.38
C LEU A 260 4.20 10.71 9.06
N LEU A 261 4.98 9.68 8.73
CA LEU A 261 6.29 9.45 9.33
C LEU A 261 7.27 10.60 9.08
N THR A 262 7.15 11.29 7.95
CA THR A 262 8.05 12.39 7.55
C THR A 262 7.45 13.78 7.73
N ASP A 263 6.32 13.88 8.43
CA ASP A 263 5.57 15.13 8.62
C ASP A 263 5.31 15.87 7.29
N SER A 264 4.88 15.11 6.28
CA SER A 264 4.61 15.57 4.91
C SER A 264 5.82 16.13 4.16
N PHE A 265 7.05 15.96 4.63
CA PHE A 265 8.25 16.25 3.86
C PHE A 265 8.33 15.38 2.58
N ILE A 266 7.88 14.13 2.68
CA ILE A 266 7.57 13.26 1.53
C ILE A 266 6.07 13.06 1.50
N LEU A 267 5.43 13.36 0.37
CA LEU A 267 3.98 13.24 0.20
C LEU A 267 3.62 11.85 -0.31
N ALA A 268 2.53 11.27 0.19
CA ALA A 268 1.93 10.08 -0.39
C ALA A 268 1.50 10.40 -1.83
N THR A 269 1.79 9.51 -2.77
CA THR A 269 1.61 9.81 -4.19
C THR A 269 0.19 9.47 -4.65
N PRO A 270 -0.64 10.46 -5.01
CA PRO A 270 -1.94 10.17 -5.59
C PRO A 270 -1.76 9.49 -6.92
N HIS A 271 -2.54 8.46 -7.17
CA HIS A 271 -2.46 7.70 -8.41
C HIS A 271 -3.84 7.15 -8.82
N LYS A 272 -4.01 6.96 -10.12
CA LYS A 272 -5.22 6.43 -10.75
C LYS A 272 -4.87 5.51 -11.90
N VAL A 273 -5.81 4.68 -12.32
CA VAL A 273 -5.63 3.75 -13.45
C VAL A 273 -6.72 3.96 -14.50
N SER A 274 -6.30 4.17 -15.74
CA SER A 274 -7.20 4.14 -16.90
C SER A 274 -7.28 2.73 -17.49
N LEU A 275 -8.46 2.34 -17.97
CA LEU A 275 -8.60 1.15 -18.81
C LEU A 275 -7.95 1.38 -20.18
N ASN A 276 -7.46 0.32 -20.80
CA ASN A 276 -6.81 0.34 -22.10
C ASN A 276 -7.58 -0.55 -23.10
N SER A 277 -7.22 -0.53 -24.38
CA SER A 277 -7.83 -1.41 -25.40
C SER A 277 -7.51 -2.91 -25.21
N GLN A 278 -6.56 -3.22 -24.34
CA GLN A 278 -6.17 -4.57 -23.94
C GLN A 278 -6.33 -4.73 -22.42
N GLU A 279 -6.52 -5.96 -21.96
CA GLU A 279 -6.47 -6.26 -20.53
C GLU A 279 -5.09 -5.98 -19.95
N ARG A 280 -5.04 -5.49 -18.70
CA ARG A 280 -3.80 -5.10 -18.02
C ARG A 280 -3.67 -5.85 -16.71
N PHE A 281 -2.48 -6.38 -16.44
CA PHE A 281 -2.12 -6.94 -15.14
C PHE A 281 -1.08 -6.07 -14.44
N SER A 282 -1.25 -5.87 -13.14
CA SER A 282 -0.27 -5.20 -12.29
C SER A 282 -0.27 -5.74 -10.88
N PHE A 283 0.91 -5.83 -10.27
CA PHE A 283 1.08 -6.24 -8.88
C PHE A 283 1.53 -5.04 -8.05
N ALA A 284 0.71 -4.61 -7.11
CA ALA A 284 1.07 -3.60 -6.14
C ALA A 284 1.49 -4.30 -4.84
N TYR A 285 2.76 -4.19 -4.47
CA TYR A 285 3.28 -4.66 -3.19
C TYR A 285 3.44 -3.49 -2.24
N PHE A 286 3.07 -3.72 -0.99
CA PHE A 286 3.07 -2.72 0.06
C PHE A 286 4.03 -3.16 1.15
N HIS A 287 5.10 -2.40 1.34
CA HIS A 287 6.10 -2.64 2.36
C HIS A 287 5.73 -1.85 3.62
N GLU A 288 5.02 -2.52 4.52
CA GLU A 288 4.34 -1.91 5.67
C GLU A 288 5.09 -2.03 7.02
N PRO A 289 4.81 -1.13 7.99
CA PRO A 289 5.21 -1.33 9.38
C PRO A 289 4.65 -2.63 9.98
N ASN A 290 5.22 -3.06 11.11
CA ASN A 290 4.62 -4.10 11.94
C ASN A 290 3.20 -3.69 12.35
N PHE A 291 2.30 -4.66 12.43
CA PHE A 291 0.92 -4.45 12.88
C PHE A 291 0.84 -3.74 14.24
N ASN A 292 1.84 -3.95 15.11
CA ASN A 292 1.93 -3.37 16.44
C ASN A 292 2.69 -2.05 16.55
N THR A 293 3.15 -1.50 15.43
CA THR A 293 3.93 -0.27 15.44
C THR A 293 3.03 0.95 15.59
N VAL A 294 3.45 1.87 16.45
CA VAL A 294 2.96 3.25 16.45
C VAL A 294 3.81 4.05 15.46
N VAL A 295 3.18 4.59 14.44
CA VAL A 295 3.81 5.48 13.47
C VAL A 295 3.58 6.92 13.92
N ARG A 296 4.67 7.67 14.03
CA ARG A 296 4.69 9.08 14.45
C ARG A 296 5.75 9.84 13.64
N PRO A 297 5.61 11.17 13.48
CA PRO A 297 6.63 12.00 12.85
C PRO A 297 8.04 11.75 13.40
N LEU A 298 9.00 11.65 12.49
CA LEU A 298 10.42 11.60 12.79
C LEU A 298 10.95 13.02 13.02
N VAL A 299 11.93 13.15 13.91
CA VAL A 299 12.71 14.38 14.04
C VAL A 299 13.81 14.36 12.97
N LEU A 300 13.65 15.16 11.92
CA LEU A 300 14.66 15.33 10.87
C LEU A 300 15.77 16.27 11.36
N LYS A 301 17.04 15.93 11.06
CA LYS A 301 18.23 16.57 11.67
C LYS A 301 18.45 18.04 11.27
N ASP A 302 17.87 18.48 10.16
CA ASP A 302 18.03 19.85 9.67
C ASP A 302 17.02 20.83 10.30
N GLY A 303 16.08 20.33 11.11
CA GLY A 303 15.08 21.18 11.80
C GLY A 303 14.24 22.01 10.84
N SER A 304 14.26 21.71 9.54
CA SER A 304 13.46 22.42 8.55
C SER A 304 12.01 21.94 8.71
N PRO A 305 11.07 22.83 9.06
CA PRO A 305 9.66 22.50 8.92
C PRO A 305 9.42 22.09 7.46
N SER A 306 8.52 21.13 7.25
CA SER A 306 8.01 20.85 5.92
C SER A 306 7.57 22.17 5.25
N GLU A 307 8.22 22.57 4.15
CA GLU A 307 7.80 23.71 3.32
C GLU A 307 6.46 23.45 2.58
N VAL A 308 5.76 22.36 2.92
CA VAL A 308 4.44 22.07 2.37
C VAL A 308 3.40 22.80 3.21
N CYS A 309 2.58 23.62 2.55
CA CYS A 309 1.38 24.22 3.12
C CYS A 309 0.42 23.13 3.62
N LEU A 310 0.56 22.74 4.89
CA LEU A 310 -0.47 22.03 5.62
C LEU A 310 -1.61 23.03 5.90
N PRO A 311 -2.88 22.57 5.96
CA PRO A 311 -3.93 23.41 6.52
C PRO A 311 -3.51 23.77 7.96
N ASP A 312 -3.48 25.06 8.28
CA ASP A 312 -3.04 25.69 9.54
C ASP A 312 -2.36 24.71 10.51
N SER A 313 -1.03 24.62 10.47
CA SER A 313 -0.21 23.87 11.45
C SER A 313 -0.30 24.42 12.88
N HIS A 314 -1.15 25.43 13.11
CA HIS A 314 -1.50 25.92 14.43
C HIS A 314 -2.77 25.21 14.94
N GLN A 315 -2.55 24.30 15.91
CA GLN A 315 -3.54 23.60 16.74
C GLN A 315 -4.09 22.26 16.23
N MET A 316 -3.25 21.38 15.68
CA MET A 316 -3.60 19.95 15.73
C MET A 316 -3.45 19.43 17.15
N ALA A 317 -4.44 18.70 17.64
CA ALA A 317 -4.30 17.98 18.90
C ALA A 317 -3.21 16.90 18.74
N GLU A 318 -2.41 16.66 19.78
CA GLU A 318 -1.40 15.58 19.85
C GLU A 318 -2.01 14.20 19.52
N SER A 319 -3.34 14.08 19.66
CA SER A 319 -4.13 12.92 19.24
C SER A 319 -4.18 12.63 17.74
N GLU A 320 -3.82 13.57 16.88
CA GLU A 320 -3.92 13.46 15.43
C GLU A 320 -2.55 13.28 14.75
N GLN A 321 -1.47 13.28 15.54
CA GLN A 321 -0.09 13.21 15.08
C GLN A 321 0.49 11.78 15.01
N CYS A 322 -0.25 10.74 15.42
CA CYS A 322 0.24 9.37 15.33
C CYS A 322 -0.87 8.35 15.12
N ILE A 323 -0.52 7.22 14.52
CA ILE A 323 -1.43 6.10 14.29
C ILE A 323 -0.83 4.80 14.81
N TYR A 324 -1.68 3.93 15.34
CA TYR A 324 -1.31 2.53 15.53
C TYR A 324 -1.60 1.78 14.23
N TYR A 325 -0.55 1.31 13.55
CA TYR A 325 -0.68 0.85 12.16
C TYR A 325 -1.73 -0.25 12.00
N GLY A 326 -1.73 -1.27 12.86
CA GLY A 326 -2.71 -2.36 12.79
C GLY A 326 -4.15 -1.91 13.01
N ARG A 327 -4.37 -0.87 13.83
CA ARG A 327 -5.71 -0.27 13.99
C ARG A 327 -6.10 0.50 12.72
N PHE A 328 -5.21 1.36 12.24
CA PHE A 328 -5.45 2.13 11.02
C PHE A 328 -5.79 1.21 9.84
N PHE A 329 -4.96 0.19 9.61
CA PHE A 329 -5.21 -0.86 8.62
C PHE A 329 -6.59 -1.51 8.82
N THR A 330 -6.90 -1.95 10.03
CA THR A 330 -8.18 -2.65 10.29
C THR A 330 -9.38 -1.74 10.06
N SER A 331 -9.33 -0.49 10.52
CA SER A 331 -10.40 0.50 10.32
C SER A 331 -10.65 0.76 8.84
N LEU A 332 -9.58 0.97 8.06
CA LEU A 332 -9.69 1.17 6.63
C LEU A 332 -10.38 -0.02 5.95
N TRP A 333 -9.88 -1.23 6.15
CA TRP A 333 -10.39 -2.41 5.45
C TRP A 333 -11.83 -2.76 5.86
N THR A 334 -12.17 -2.58 7.13
CA THR A 334 -13.56 -2.80 7.59
C THR A 334 -14.52 -1.75 7.04
N ARG A 335 -14.09 -0.49 6.85
CA ARG A 335 -14.89 0.54 6.16
C ARG A 335 -15.02 0.28 4.65
N SER A 336 -13.94 -0.11 3.99
CA SER A 336 -13.93 -0.35 2.54
C SER A 336 -14.70 -1.62 2.15
N TYR A 337 -14.74 -2.61 3.04
CA TYR A 337 -15.38 -3.90 2.78
C TYR A 337 -16.35 -4.31 3.90
N PRO A 338 -17.43 -3.53 4.13
CA PRO A 338 -18.29 -3.69 5.31
C PRO A 338 -19.06 -5.01 5.32
N LEU A 339 -19.32 -5.59 4.15
CA LEU A 339 -20.11 -6.82 3.99
C LEU A 339 -19.27 -8.09 3.94
N ARG A 340 -17.94 -8.01 4.06
CA ARG A 340 -17.06 -9.19 4.05
C ARG A 340 -17.19 -10.00 5.34
N PRO A 341 -17.07 -11.34 5.28
CA PRO A 341 -17.04 -12.19 6.47
C PRO A 341 -16.01 -11.76 7.51
N ALA A 342 -14.81 -11.34 7.07
CA ALA A 342 -13.77 -10.84 7.96
C ALA A 342 -14.23 -9.59 8.73
N THR A 343 -14.90 -8.64 8.06
CA THR A 343 -15.44 -7.45 8.72
C THR A 343 -16.50 -7.81 9.75
N ARG A 344 -17.43 -8.71 9.40
CA ARG A 344 -18.45 -9.18 10.34
C ARG A 344 -17.82 -9.82 11.57
N ARG A 345 -16.84 -10.72 11.39
CA ARG A 345 -16.13 -11.35 12.50
C ARG A 345 -15.43 -10.32 13.40
N ILE A 346 -14.71 -9.37 12.79
CA ILE A 346 -13.94 -8.35 13.52
C ILE A 346 -14.86 -7.42 14.34
N LEU A 347 -15.95 -6.93 13.73
CA LEU A 347 -16.80 -5.91 14.34
C LEU A 347 -17.93 -6.49 15.20
N HIS A 348 -18.39 -7.71 14.94
CA HIS A 348 -19.61 -8.25 15.56
C HIS A 348 -19.38 -9.60 16.24
N ASP A 349 -18.79 -10.59 15.57
CA ASP A 349 -18.86 -11.97 16.06
C ASP A 349 -17.80 -12.30 17.12
N ASP A 350 -16.58 -11.75 17.00
CA ASP A 350 -15.45 -12.14 17.85
C ASP A 350 -15.04 -11.06 18.86
N PRO A 351 -15.38 -11.18 20.15
CA PRO A 351 -15.06 -10.17 21.15
C PRO A 351 -13.54 -9.96 21.32
N LYS A 352 -12.72 -10.99 21.09
CA LYS A 352 -11.25 -10.88 21.19
C LYS A 352 -10.67 -9.95 20.11
N CYS A 353 -11.25 -9.93 18.91
CA CYS A 353 -10.86 -8.97 17.87
C CYS A 353 -11.08 -7.53 18.35
N ARG A 354 -12.25 -7.26 18.95
CA ARG A 354 -12.61 -5.93 19.45
C ARG A 354 -11.75 -5.51 20.65
N GLU A 355 -11.51 -6.42 21.58
CA GLU A 355 -10.59 -6.20 22.71
C GLU A 355 -9.20 -5.84 22.22
N ARG A 356 -8.69 -6.57 21.21
CA ARG A 356 -7.40 -6.25 20.59
C ARG A 356 -7.42 -4.86 19.97
N LEU A 357 -8.42 -4.50 19.17
CA LEU A 357 -8.54 -3.17 18.57
C LEU A 357 -8.64 -2.04 19.60
N ALA A 358 -9.34 -2.27 20.71
CA ALA A 358 -9.42 -1.33 21.83
C ALA A 358 -8.05 -1.17 22.53
N PHE A 359 -7.30 -2.25 22.69
CA PHE A 359 -5.93 -2.21 23.21
C PHE A 359 -5.01 -1.39 22.30
N LEU A 360 -5.06 -1.58 20.98
CA LEU A 360 -4.25 -0.80 20.04
C LEU A 360 -4.58 0.70 20.13
N GLN A 361 -5.86 1.04 20.31
CA GLN A 361 -6.29 2.42 20.50
C GLN A 361 -5.77 3.03 21.80
N LYS A 362 -5.92 2.34 22.93
CA LYS A 362 -5.43 2.81 24.23
C LYS A 362 -3.91 2.96 24.23
N SER A 363 -3.18 2.05 23.60
CA SER A 363 -1.73 2.10 23.52
C SER A 363 -1.23 3.29 22.71
N ALA A 364 -1.93 3.64 21.62
CA ALA A 364 -1.67 4.89 20.90
C ALA A 364 -1.84 6.11 21.81
N PHE A 365 -2.85 6.13 22.68
CA PHE A 365 -3.07 7.20 23.66
C PHE A 365 -2.07 7.22 24.83
N ALA A 366 -1.63 6.06 25.33
CA ALA A 366 -0.64 6.01 26.41
C ALA A 366 0.73 6.52 25.95
N VAL A 367 1.12 6.25 24.71
CA VAL A 367 2.33 6.85 24.10
C VAL A 367 2.15 8.36 23.94
N LYS A 368 0.94 8.86 23.64
CA LYS A 368 0.63 10.30 23.58
C LYS A 368 0.83 11.02 24.92
N GLN A 369 0.67 10.35 26.06
CA GLN A 369 0.87 10.98 27.38
C GLN A 369 2.33 10.95 27.88
N ASN A 370 3.16 10.06 27.34
CA ASN A 370 4.54 9.86 27.79
C ASN A 370 5.59 10.46 26.83
N GLY A 371 5.20 11.46 26.03
CA GLY A 371 6.09 12.24 25.14
C GLY A 371 7.30 12.87 25.84
N GLU A 372 7.32 12.90 27.17
CA GLU A 372 8.52 13.11 27.98
C GLU A 372 8.79 11.89 28.85
N LYS A 373 9.78 11.08 28.45
CA LYS A 373 10.63 10.15 29.24
C LYS A 373 10.71 8.74 28.64
N SER A 374 11.61 8.58 27.68
CA SER A 374 12.54 7.45 27.69
C SER A 374 13.72 7.76 26.77
N ARG A 375 14.86 8.06 27.40
CA ARG A 375 16.19 8.06 26.77
C ARG A 375 16.59 6.66 26.33
#